data_AF-A0A2T5K5H5-F1
#
_entry.id   AF-A0A2T5K5H5-F1
#
_cell.length_a   1.000
_cell.length_b   1.000
_cell.length_c   1.000
_cell.angle_alpha   90.00
_cell.angle_beta   90.00
_cell.angle_gamma   90.00
#
_symmetry.space_group_name_H-M   'P 1'
#
loop_
_entity.id
_entity.type
_entity.pdbx_description
1 polymer ?
#
loop_
_entity_poly.entity_id
_entity_poly.type
_entity_poly.pdbx_seq_one_letter_code
_entity_poly.pdbx_strand_id
1 'polypeptide(L)'
;MRKYVPYIRTAEGFIERVSYAVYNSPDEPPAPYVHEQSISGWPESTVFWAKATGRSVGIAPLFSATPGADRGVKASSSADIATLLSPVPD
;
A
#
# COMPACT_ATOMS: atom_id res chain seq x y z
N MET A 1 4.09 20.35 -1.88
CA MET A 1 4.15 19.75 -0.52
C MET A 1 3.68 18.32 -0.62
N ARG A 2 4.44 17.37 -0.07
CA ARG A 2 4.02 15.96 0.00
C ARG A 2 3.32 15.69 1.31
N LYS A 3 2.31 14.82 1.25
CA LYS A 3 1.64 14.30 2.45
C LYS A 3 2.25 12.97 2.82
N TYR A 4 2.45 12.76 4.11
CA TYR A 4 2.96 11.51 4.65
C TYR A 4 2.01 10.97 5.70
N VAL A 5 1.91 9.64 5.77
CA VAL A 5 1.24 8.91 6.83
C VAL A 5 2.28 8.19 7.70
N PRO A 6 2.22 8.30 9.04
CA PRO A 6 3.14 7.60 9.93
C PRO A 6 2.82 6.11 10.07
N TYR A 7 3.88 5.35 10.35
CA TYR A 7 3.85 3.94 10.69
C TYR A 7 4.67 3.66 11.95
N ILE A 8 4.27 2.63 12.70
CA ILE A 8 5.02 2.11 13.84
C ILE A 8 5.43 0.67 13.52
N ARG A 9 6.72 0.36 13.68
CA ARG A 9 7.23 -1.01 13.67
C ARG A 9 7.58 -1.42 15.09
N THR A 10 7.05 -2.54 15.57
CA THR A 10 7.39 -3.09 16.89
C THR A 10 8.75 -3.79 16.88
N ALA A 11 9.24 -4.26 18.04
CA ALA A 11 10.52 -4.97 18.08
C ALA A 11 10.42 -6.35 17.39
N GLU A 12 9.23 -6.93 17.37
CA GLU A 12 8.87 -8.21 16.77
C GLU A 12 8.59 -8.09 15.26
N GLY A 13 8.59 -6.86 14.72
CA GLY A 13 8.40 -6.60 13.30
C GLY A 13 6.95 -6.38 12.88
N PHE A 14 5.99 -6.32 13.81
CA PHE A 14 4.61 -5.93 13.49
C PHE A 14 4.57 -4.47 13.04
N ILE A 15 3.79 -4.20 12.01
CA ILE A 15 3.66 -2.87 11.41
C ILE A 15 2.23 -2.38 11.58
N GLU A 16 2.08 -1.17 12.13
CA GLU A 16 0.81 -0.46 12.30
C GLU A 16 0.83 0.85 11.50
N ARG A 17 -0.26 1.15 10.80
CA ARG A 17 -0.47 2.41 10.07
C ARG A 17 -1.25 3.40 10.93
N VAL A 18 -0.66 4.55 11.23
CA VAL A 18 -1.28 5.59 12.06
C VAL A 18 -2.07 6.56 11.17
N SER A 19 -3.20 6.08 10.65
CA SER A 19 -3.98 6.72 9.57
C SER A 19 -4.49 8.12 9.87
N TYR A 20 -4.70 8.46 11.15
CA TYR A 20 -5.22 9.76 11.58
C TYR A 20 -4.14 10.85 11.69
N ALA A 21 -2.85 10.49 11.63
CA ALA A 21 -1.72 11.40 11.88
C ALA A 21 -1.04 11.90 10.60
N VAL A 22 -1.81 12.12 9.54
CA VAL A 22 -1.29 12.60 8.24
C VAL A 22 -0.76 14.02 8.36
N TYR A 23 0.42 14.29 7.79
CA TYR A 23 1.05 15.61 7.83
C TYR A 23 1.69 16.00 6.49
N ASN A 24 1.93 17.30 6.29
CA ASN A 24 2.61 17.83 5.11
C ASN A 24 4.12 18.02 5.39
N SER A 25 4.97 17.70 4.42
CA SER A 25 6.41 18.00 4.46
C SER A 25 6.87 18.62 3.13
N PRO A 26 7.80 19.59 3.16
CA PRO A 26 8.46 20.09 1.96
C PRO A 26 9.49 19.09 1.40
N ASP A 27 10.10 18.26 2.25
CA ASP A 27 11.20 17.36 1.91
C ASP A 27 10.76 15.93 1.55
N GLU A 28 11.63 15.20 0.84
CA GLU A 28 11.40 13.81 0.40
C GLU A 28 12.64 12.91 0.50
N PRO A 29 12.53 11.78 1.23
CA PRO A 29 11.89 11.69 2.54
C PRO A 29 12.64 12.61 3.53
N PRO A 30 11.94 13.29 4.46
CA PRO A 30 12.62 14.11 5.46
C PRO A 30 13.57 13.26 6.32
N ALA A 31 14.72 13.81 6.70
CA ALA A 31 15.52 13.21 7.76
C ALA A 31 14.66 13.13 9.05
N PRO A 32 14.72 12.03 9.82
CA PRO A 32 15.72 10.96 9.80
C PRO A 32 15.34 9.70 9.00
N TYR A 33 14.32 9.74 8.12
CA TYR A 33 13.74 8.55 7.50
C TYR A 33 14.53 8.07 6.28
N VAL A 34 15.66 7.40 6.52
CA VAL A 34 16.62 7.01 5.47
C VAL A 34 16.58 5.52 5.11
N HIS A 35 15.85 4.70 5.85
CA HIS A 35 15.81 3.26 5.66
C HIS A 35 14.52 2.81 4.97
N GLU A 36 14.61 2.39 3.72
CA GLU A 36 13.45 1.96 2.93
C GLU A 36 13.04 0.51 3.24
N GLN A 37 11.73 0.25 3.33
CA GLN A 37 11.14 -1.09 3.41
C GLN A 37 9.87 -1.17 2.56
N SER A 38 9.81 -2.15 1.66
CA SER A 38 8.56 -2.49 0.95
C SER A 38 7.57 -3.18 1.90
N ILE A 39 6.31 -2.78 1.81
CA ILE A 39 5.21 -3.34 2.62
C ILE A 39 4.04 -3.74 1.71
N SER A 40 3.21 -4.66 2.18
CA SER A 40 2.02 -5.15 1.48
C SER A 40 0.79 -5.08 2.38
N GLY A 41 -0.40 -5.05 1.79
CA GLY A 41 -1.67 -5.00 2.53
C GLY A 41 -2.09 -3.60 2.99
N TRP A 42 -1.37 -2.57 2.59
CA TRP A 42 -1.69 -1.16 2.84
C TRP A 42 -1.80 -0.38 1.51
N PRO A 43 -2.46 0.79 1.51
CA PRO A 43 -2.51 1.66 0.32
C PRO A 43 -1.12 2.11 -0.16
N GLU A 44 -0.16 2.22 0.75
CA GLU A 44 1.22 2.58 0.48
C GLU A 44 2.10 1.35 0.31
N SER A 45 2.96 1.34 -0.71
CA SER A 45 3.85 0.22 -1.04
C SER A 45 5.19 0.26 -0.30
N THR A 46 5.56 1.42 0.24
CA THR A 46 6.90 1.68 0.78
C THR A 46 6.83 2.54 2.03
N VAL A 47 7.59 2.17 3.06
CA VAL A 47 7.80 2.96 4.28
C VAL A 47 9.28 3.29 4.44
N PHE A 48 9.58 4.55 4.75
CA PHE A 48 10.91 5.02 5.13
C PHE A 48 11.01 5.08 6.66
N TRP A 49 11.93 4.34 7.25
CA TRP A 49 12.12 4.21 8.70
C TRP A 49 13.26 5.09 9.21
N ALA A 50 13.11 5.58 10.43
CA ALA A 50 14.18 6.25 11.16
C ALA A 50 15.31 5.29 11.58
N LYS A 51 15.02 3.99 11.73
CA LYS A 51 16.00 2.93 12.05
C LYS A 51 15.86 1.73 11.12
N ALA A 52 16.99 1.15 10.73
CA ALA A 52 17.01 -0.02 9.85
C ALA A 52 16.22 -1.21 10.41
N THR A 53 16.42 -1.55 11.69
CA THR A 53 15.84 -2.74 12.33
C THR A 53 15.26 -2.46 13.73
N GLY A 54 14.45 -3.40 14.22
CA GLY A 54 13.77 -3.30 15.52
C GLY A 54 12.71 -2.20 15.58
N ARG A 55 12.35 -1.81 16.80
CA ARG A 55 11.33 -0.78 17.06
C ARG A 55 11.71 0.54 16.39
N SER A 56 10.80 1.08 15.58
CA SER A 56 11.01 2.31 14.81
C SER A 56 9.70 3.00 14.48
N VAL A 57 9.78 4.31 14.20
CA VAL A 57 8.75 5.07 13.47
C VAL A 57 9.18 5.17 12.01
N GLY A 58 8.22 5.14 11.11
CA GLY A 58 8.42 5.32 9.68
C GLY A 58 7.34 6.18 9.06
N ILE A 59 7.56 6.57 7.81
CA ILE A 59 6.64 7.40 7.03
C ILE A 59 6.46 6.82 5.65
N ALA A 60 5.24 6.91 5.12
CA ALA A 60 4.97 6.57 3.73
C ALA A 60 4.36 7.77 3.01
N PRO A 61 4.77 8.07 1.78
CA PRO A 61 4.15 9.11 0.99
C PRO A 61 2.71 8.72 0.65
N LEU A 62 1.76 9.61 0.91
CA LEU A 62 0.42 9.48 0.37
C LEU A 62 0.47 9.87 -1.09
N PHE A 63 0.20 8.91 -1.98
CA PHE A 63 -0.12 9.24 -3.36
C PHE A 63 -1.41 10.05 -3.34
N SER A 64 -1.32 11.35 -3.65
CA SER A 64 -2.51 12.08 -4.07
C SER A 64 -2.97 11.36 -5.34
N ALA A 65 -4.12 10.69 -5.29
CA ALA A 65 -4.76 10.19 -6.49
C ALA A 65 -4.90 11.39 -7.43
N THR A 66 -4.02 11.49 -8.42
CA THR A 66 -4.23 12.38 -9.54
C THR A 66 -5.51 11.88 -10.19
N PRO A 67 -6.56 12.72 -10.36
CA PRO A 67 -7.72 12.32 -11.13
C PRO A 67 -7.25 12.12 -12.57
N GLY A 68 -6.98 10.87 -12.93
CA GLY A 68 -6.26 10.50 -14.15
C GLY A 68 -5.76 9.05 -14.15
N ALA A 69 -5.73 8.38 -13.00
CA ALA A 69 -5.49 6.94 -12.92
C ALA A 69 -6.77 6.10 -13.14
N ASP A 70 -7.63 6.51 -14.09
CA ASP A 70 -8.80 5.74 -14.54
C ASP A 70 -8.56 4.99 -15.87
N ARG A 71 -7.32 4.84 -16.34
CA ARG A 71 -7.05 3.99 -17.51
C ARG A 71 -6.18 2.82 -17.14
N GLY A 72 -6.84 1.71 -16.81
CA GLY A 72 -6.12 0.44 -16.72
C GLY A 72 -6.79 -0.71 -15.99
N VAL A 73 -8.07 -0.64 -15.58
CA VAL A 73 -8.78 -1.88 -15.21
C VAL A 73 -9.18 -2.56 -16.52
N LYS A 74 -8.27 -3.34 -17.12
CA LYS A 74 -8.69 -4.34 -18.10
C LYS A 74 -9.47 -5.37 -17.30
N ALA A 75 -10.80 -5.23 -17.36
CA ALA A 75 -11.74 -6.19 -16.81
C ALA A 75 -11.30 -7.59 -17.25
N SER A 76 -10.88 -8.40 -16.29
CA SER A 76 -10.75 -9.84 -16.51
C SER A 76 -12.17 -10.34 -16.67
N SER A 77 -12.58 -10.57 -17.91
CA SER A 77 -13.89 -11.10 -18.22
C SER A 77 -14.00 -12.51 -17.64
N SER A 78 -14.76 -12.64 -16.56
CA SER A 78 -15.31 -13.91 -16.09
C SER A 78 -16.32 -14.39 -17.13
N ALA A 79 -15.84 -15.10 -18.13
CA ALA A 79 -16.66 -15.81 -19.09
C ALA A 79 -16.50 -17.31 -18.84
N ASP A 80 -16.99 -17.78 -17.70
CA ASP A 80 -17.16 -19.21 -17.40
C ASP A 80 -18.43 -19.42 -16.58
N ILE A 81 -19.58 -19.10 -17.17
CA ILE A 81 -20.84 -19.70 -16.73
C ILE A 81 -21.69 -19.98 -17.98
N ALA A 82 -22.10 -21.25 -18.10
CA ALA A 82 -23.11 -21.85 -18.98
C ALA A 82 -22.61 -22.56 -20.23
N THR A 83 -22.39 -23.88 -20.08
CA THR A 83 -22.66 -24.96 -21.07
C THR A 83 -22.39 -26.29 -20.36
N LEU A 84 -23.19 -27.36 -20.34
CA LEU A 84 -24.56 -27.69 -20.73
C LEU A 84 -24.85 -29.02 -20.00
N LEU A 85 -26.10 -29.20 -19.54
CA LEU A 85 -26.64 -30.46 -19.02
C LEU A 85 -26.53 -31.55 -20.12
N SER A 86 -25.86 -32.67 -19.86
CA SER A 86 -25.81 -33.81 -20.79
C SER A 86 -27.08 -34.66 -20.70
N PRO A 87 -27.75 -35.04 -21.80
CA PRO A 87 -28.72 -36.13 -21.78
C PRO A 87 -28.02 -37.48 -21.98
N VAL A 88 -28.46 -38.48 -21.20
CA VAL A 88 -28.11 -39.91 -21.31
C VAL A 88 -28.87 -40.52 -22.50
N PRO A 89 -28.23 -41.31 -23.38
CA PRO A 89 -28.94 -42.17 -24.33
C PRO A 89 -29.23 -43.57 -23.75
N ASP A 90 -30.35 -44.14 -24.21
CA ASP A 90 -30.96 -45.46 -23.91
C ASP A 90 -30.00 -46.65 -24.14
#